data_AF-A0A815KGT3-F1
#
_entry.id   AF-A0A815KGT3-F1
#
_cell.length_a   1.000
_cell.length_b   1.000
_cell.length_c   1.000
_cell.angle_alpha   90.00
_cell.angle_beta   90.00
_cell.angle_gamma   90.00
#
_symmetry.space_group_name_H-M   'P 1'
#
loop_
_entity.id
_entity.type
_entity.pdbx_description
1 polymer ?
#
loop_
_entity_poly.entity_id
_entity_poly.type
_entity_poly.pdbx_seq_one_letter_code
_entity_poly.pdbx_strand_id
1 'polypeptide(L)'
;MASARQVGKMASKMKAAAAKVTLQPYFNLTIPAQQASPAPPLGPILGQHSLNIAQFCKDFNDRTKDYKEGIPLPCHVYVKPDRSYELVFYSPETDYLLKQAAGLKRSALKPGEEPGGRISVRHIYEIARIKIQDEPYQGLPLETICRDLVYRAQVLGIEVVKTINVDEHKKYMEDLRILHERQAKEIEEEQQAKLLRGATATATGKK
;
A
#
# COMPACT_ATOMS: atom_id res chain seq x y z
N MET A 1 -3.17 60.81 -6.49
CA MET A 1 -3.95 59.55 -6.43
C MET A 1 -3.02 58.33 -6.49
N ALA A 2 -2.24 58.05 -5.44
CA ALA A 2 -1.24 56.96 -5.45
C ALA A 2 -1.18 56.16 -4.13
N SER A 3 -2.30 56.07 -3.39
CA SER A 3 -2.33 55.40 -2.08
C SER A 3 -3.29 54.20 -1.99
N ALA A 4 -4.22 54.03 -2.95
CA ALA A 4 -5.20 52.94 -2.91
C ALA A 4 -4.69 51.58 -3.44
N ARG A 5 -3.58 51.55 -4.20
CA ARG A 5 -3.11 50.34 -4.90
C ARG A 5 -2.19 49.45 -4.06
N GLN A 6 -1.62 49.97 -2.97
CA GLN A 6 -0.76 49.20 -2.05
C GLN A 6 -1.55 48.40 -1.02
N VAL A 7 -2.73 48.86 -0.62
CA VAL A 7 -3.59 48.17 0.36
C VAL A 7 -4.15 46.86 -0.21
N GLY A 8 -4.51 46.86 -1.50
CA GLY A 8 -5.04 45.67 -2.19
C GLY A 8 -4.02 44.53 -2.38
N LYS A 9 -2.72 44.84 -2.52
CA LYS A 9 -1.66 43.83 -2.64
C LYS A 9 -1.26 43.20 -1.30
N MET A 10 -1.48 43.89 -0.18
CA MET A 10 -1.30 43.29 1.15
C MET A 10 -2.47 42.38 1.54
N ALA A 11 -3.70 42.75 1.17
CA ALA A 11 -4.88 41.92 1.41
C ALA A 11 -4.83 40.57 0.66
N SER A 12 -4.24 40.52 -0.55
CA SER A 12 -4.09 39.26 -1.30
C SER A 12 -2.97 38.36 -0.74
N LYS A 13 -1.88 38.93 -0.20
CA LYS A 13 -0.85 38.17 0.53
C LYS A 13 -1.39 37.57 1.85
N MET A 14 -2.35 38.22 2.50
CA MET A 14 -2.99 37.68 3.71
C MET A 14 -4.04 36.59 3.42
N LYS A 15 -4.66 36.57 2.23
CA LYS A 15 -5.56 35.47 1.82
C LYS A 15 -4.84 34.19 1.38
N ALA A 16 -3.59 34.27 0.94
CA ALA A 16 -2.78 33.09 0.60
C ALA A 16 -2.13 32.41 1.83
N ALA A 17 -2.06 33.09 2.98
CA ALA A 17 -1.48 32.56 4.22
C ALA A 17 -2.51 31.92 5.17
N ALA A 18 -3.80 31.96 4.83
CA ALA A 18 -4.91 31.65 5.75
C ALA A 18 -5.78 30.46 5.31
N ALA A 19 -5.27 29.58 4.46
CA ALA A 19 -5.79 28.21 4.36
C ALA A 19 -4.84 27.30 5.16
N LYS A 20 -4.72 27.54 6.48
CA LYS A 20 -4.26 26.48 7.39
C LYS A 20 -5.35 25.42 7.36
N VAL A 21 -5.27 24.54 6.37
CA VAL A 21 -5.94 23.25 6.43
C VAL A 21 -5.45 22.65 7.74
N THR A 22 -6.37 22.48 8.69
CA THR A 22 -6.13 21.72 9.91
C THR A 22 -5.89 20.29 9.47
N LEU A 23 -4.66 20.00 9.07
CA LEU A 23 -4.26 18.68 8.66
C LEU A 23 -4.32 17.76 9.88
N GLN A 24 -4.78 16.53 9.64
CA GLN A 24 -4.84 15.53 10.69
C GLN A 24 -3.42 15.35 11.29
N PRO A 25 -3.30 15.26 12.62
CA PRO A 25 -2.00 15.14 13.29
C PRO A 25 -1.33 13.78 13.05
N TYR A 26 -2.00 12.86 12.35
CA TYR A 26 -1.49 11.56 11.98
C TYR A 26 -1.91 11.21 10.55
N PHE A 27 -1.06 10.48 9.83
CA PHE A 27 -1.40 9.85 8.57
C PHE A 27 -0.66 8.51 8.43
N ASN A 28 -1.24 7.60 7.66
CA ASN A 28 -0.69 6.28 7.36
C ASN A 28 -0.07 6.27 5.96
N LEU A 29 1.10 5.65 5.85
CA LEU A 29 1.77 5.42 4.58
C LEU A 29 2.18 3.96 4.50
N THR A 30 2.20 3.43 3.28
CA THR A 30 2.82 2.14 3.00
C THR A 30 3.99 2.40 2.08
N ILE A 31 5.20 2.10 2.54
CA ILE A 31 6.44 2.33 1.79
C ILE A 31 7.23 1.02 1.72
N PRO A 32 7.75 0.64 0.54
CA PRO A 32 8.68 -0.48 0.45
C PRO A 32 9.95 -0.22 1.27
N ALA A 33 10.35 -1.21 2.07
CA ALA A 33 11.54 -1.15 2.91
C ALA A 33 12.78 -0.76 2.10
N GLN A 34 13.60 0.14 2.66
CA GLN A 34 14.84 0.68 2.07
C GLN A 34 14.67 1.47 0.74
N GLN A 35 13.45 1.62 0.24
CA GLN A 35 13.15 2.26 -1.05
C GLN A 35 12.34 3.56 -0.91
N ALA A 36 12.49 4.29 0.20
CA ALA A 36 11.86 5.60 0.34
C ALA A 36 12.53 6.62 -0.61
N SER A 37 11.72 7.22 -1.48
CA SER A 37 12.15 8.21 -2.47
C SER A 37 11.23 9.45 -2.44
N PRO A 38 11.77 10.66 -2.63
CA PRO A 38 10.97 11.90 -2.70
C PRO A 38 10.03 11.99 -3.92
N ALA A 39 9.99 10.95 -4.76
CA ALA A 39 9.11 10.88 -5.93
C ALA A 39 7.60 10.99 -5.53
N PRO A 40 6.72 11.42 -6.46
CA PRO A 40 5.27 11.27 -6.29
C PRO A 40 5.00 9.76 -6.17
N PRO A 41 4.34 9.24 -5.12
CA PRO A 41 3.25 9.79 -4.30
C PRO A 41 3.66 10.34 -2.92
N LEU A 42 4.89 10.09 -2.45
CA LEU A 42 5.31 10.41 -1.08
C LEU A 42 5.56 11.91 -0.89
N GLY A 43 6.19 12.55 -1.89
CA GLY A 43 6.53 13.98 -1.86
C GLY A 43 5.32 14.91 -1.61
N PRO A 44 4.21 14.79 -2.37
CA PRO A 44 3.03 15.62 -2.17
C PRO A 44 2.41 15.48 -0.77
N ILE A 45 2.33 14.25 -0.23
CA ILE A 45 1.71 13.98 1.08
C ILE A 45 2.55 14.63 2.19
N LEU A 46 3.87 14.35 2.22
CA LEU A 46 4.76 14.94 3.21
C LEU A 46 4.88 16.47 3.08
N GLY A 47 4.80 16.98 1.85
CA GLY A 47 4.82 18.41 1.55
C GLY A 47 3.59 19.15 2.08
N GLN A 48 2.40 18.54 2.04
CA GLN A 48 1.18 19.10 2.65
C GLN A 48 1.38 19.32 4.15
N HIS A 49 2.00 18.36 4.84
CA HIS A 49 2.32 18.44 6.27
C HIS A 49 3.56 19.29 6.60
N SER A 50 4.17 19.94 5.60
CA SER A 50 5.37 20.78 5.78
C SER A 50 6.56 20.06 6.42
N LEU A 51 6.71 18.76 6.17
CA LEU A 51 7.82 17.93 6.67
C LEU A 51 9.03 17.98 5.71
N ASN A 52 10.23 17.75 6.25
CA ASN A 52 11.43 17.63 5.44
C ASN A 52 11.51 16.24 4.77
N ILE A 53 11.17 16.19 3.49
CA ILE A 53 11.06 14.96 2.68
C ILE A 53 12.41 14.21 2.63
N ALA A 54 13.52 14.91 2.39
CA ALA A 54 14.82 14.26 2.25
C ALA A 54 15.30 13.63 3.56
N GLN A 55 15.04 14.30 4.69
CA GLN A 55 15.35 13.78 6.01
C GLN A 55 14.48 12.57 6.36
N PHE A 56 13.19 12.63 6.02
CA PHE A 56 12.27 11.50 6.21
C PHE A 56 12.71 10.26 5.42
N CYS A 57 13.04 10.41 4.12
CA CYS A 57 13.47 9.27 3.32
C CYS A 57 14.75 8.62 3.87
N LYS A 58 15.68 9.44 4.38
CA LYS A 58 16.92 8.94 4.99
C LYS A 58 16.64 8.19 6.31
N ASP A 59 15.87 8.80 7.23
CA ASP A 59 15.49 8.17 8.50
C ASP A 59 14.71 6.87 8.27
N PHE A 60 13.78 6.85 7.32
CA PHE A 60 13.05 5.64 6.94
C PHE A 60 13.99 4.54 6.42
N ASN A 61 14.88 4.85 5.48
CA ASN A 61 15.80 3.86 4.92
C ASN A 61 16.80 3.37 5.96
N ASP A 62 17.24 4.23 6.89
CA ASP A 62 18.14 3.86 7.98
C ASP A 62 17.47 2.92 9.01
N ARG A 63 16.20 3.17 9.37
CA ARG A 63 15.44 2.32 10.29
C ARG A 63 14.92 1.03 9.65
N THR A 64 14.80 0.97 8.34
CA THR A 64 14.31 -0.21 7.62
C THR A 64 15.41 -1.13 7.08
N LYS A 65 16.69 -0.90 7.45
CA LYS A 65 17.83 -1.72 7.02
C LYS A 65 17.75 -3.18 7.47
N ASP A 66 17.12 -3.44 8.62
CA ASP A 66 16.97 -4.78 9.17
C ASP A 66 15.94 -5.63 8.39
N TYR A 67 15.07 -4.98 7.63
CA TYR A 67 14.06 -5.64 6.80
C TYR A 67 14.62 -5.92 5.41
N LYS A 68 14.15 -7.00 4.78
CA LYS A 68 14.50 -7.27 3.38
C LYS A 68 13.98 -6.15 2.48
N GLU A 69 14.80 -5.75 1.52
CA GLU A 69 14.46 -4.72 0.56
C GLU A 69 13.15 -5.05 -0.19
N GLY A 70 12.31 -4.04 -0.38
CA GLY A 70 11.08 -4.15 -1.18
C GLY A 70 9.86 -4.73 -0.46
N ILE A 71 9.97 -5.09 0.83
CA ILE A 71 8.81 -5.48 1.63
C ILE A 71 7.96 -4.23 1.93
N PRO A 72 6.64 -4.20 1.62
CA PRO A 72 5.78 -3.08 1.96
C PRO A 72 5.55 -3.02 3.47
N LEU A 73 6.06 -1.96 4.09
CA LEU A 73 5.91 -1.70 5.52
C LEU A 73 4.89 -0.55 5.72
N PRO A 74 3.78 -0.80 6.42
CA PRO A 74 2.90 0.26 6.87
C PRO A 74 3.59 1.04 8.00
N CYS A 75 3.61 2.37 7.86
CA CYS A 75 4.13 3.28 8.86
C CYS A 75 3.08 4.35 9.21
N HIS A 76 2.96 4.62 10.51
CA HIS A 76 2.21 5.77 11.00
C HIS A 76 3.17 6.91 11.27
N VAL A 77 2.84 8.07 10.74
CA VAL A 77 3.60 9.29 10.93
C VAL A 77 2.76 10.23 11.77
N TYR A 78 3.23 10.50 12.99
CA TYR A 78 2.62 11.50 13.87
C TYR A 78 3.36 12.81 13.71
N VAL A 79 2.64 13.87 13.34
CA VAL A 79 3.20 15.20 13.11
C VAL A 79 2.95 16.07 14.35
N LYS A 80 4.04 16.50 14.97
CA LYS A 80 4.02 17.40 16.12
C LYS A 80 3.90 18.86 15.63
N PRO A 81 3.37 19.78 16.45
CA PRO A 81 3.16 21.18 16.06
C PRO A 81 4.45 21.95 15.74
N ASP A 82 5.60 21.46 16.21
CA ASP A 82 6.93 21.98 15.92
C ASP A 82 7.48 21.49 14.55
N ARG A 83 6.65 20.78 13.76
CA ARG A 83 7.03 20.13 12.49
C ARG A 83 8.03 18.97 12.66
N SER A 84 8.27 18.52 13.89
CA SER A 84 8.91 17.23 14.10
C SER A 84 7.92 16.10 13.83
N TYR A 85 8.44 14.91 13.55
CA TYR A 85 7.62 13.74 13.28
C TYR A 85 8.10 12.54 14.09
N GLU A 86 7.18 11.65 14.38
CA GLU A 86 7.43 10.37 15.03
C GLU A 86 6.97 9.26 14.11
N LEU A 87 7.88 8.31 13.84
CA LEU A 87 7.63 7.18 12.95
C LEU A 87 7.41 5.93 13.79
N VAL A 88 6.24 5.32 13.62
CA VAL A 88 5.93 3.99 14.14
C VAL A 88 5.81 3.04 12.95
N PHE A 89 6.64 2.00 12.95
CA PHE A 89 6.60 0.94 11.94
C PHE A 89 5.77 -0.21 12.48
N TYR A 90 4.93 -0.76 11.62
CA TYR A 90 4.25 -2.01 11.89
C TYR A 90 4.85 -3.13 11.04
N SER A 91 4.50 -4.35 11.41
CA SER A 91 4.79 -5.54 10.64
C SER A 91 4.32 -5.40 9.20
N PRO A 92 4.93 -6.15 8.25
CA PRO A 92 4.55 -6.09 6.84
C PRO A 92 3.05 -6.24 6.61
N GLU A 93 2.60 -5.64 5.51
CA GLU A 93 1.19 -5.67 5.14
C GLU A 93 0.66 -7.10 5.07
N THR A 94 -0.54 -7.32 5.63
CA THR A 94 -1.18 -8.64 5.68
C THR A 94 -1.27 -9.27 4.29
N ASP A 95 -1.59 -8.46 3.29
CA ASP A 95 -1.71 -8.90 1.90
C ASP A 95 -0.40 -9.44 1.35
N TYR A 96 0.70 -8.76 1.69
CA TYR A 96 2.02 -9.19 1.27
C TYR A 96 2.39 -10.51 1.93
N LEU A 97 2.16 -10.66 3.24
CA LEU A 97 2.45 -11.90 3.97
C LEU A 97 1.62 -13.08 3.45
N LEU A 98 0.33 -12.88 3.19
CA LEU A 98 -0.54 -13.91 2.64
C LEU A 98 -0.16 -14.29 1.21
N LYS A 99 0.16 -13.31 0.35
CA LYS A 99 0.64 -13.56 -1.01
C LYS A 99 1.97 -14.30 -1.02
N GLN A 100 2.91 -13.92 -0.16
CA GLN A 100 4.19 -14.62 -0.01
C GLN A 100 3.99 -16.06 0.47
N ALA A 101 3.15 -16.28 1.48
CA ALA A 101 2.83 -17.62 1.97
C ALA A 101 2.14 -18.51 0.92
N ALA A 102 1.35 -17.91 0.02
CA ALA A 102 0.70 -18.60 -1.08
C ALA A 102 1.57 -18.69 -2.35
N GLY A 103 2.75 -18.06 -2.39
CA GLY A 103 3.61 -18.01 -3.57
C GLY A 103 3.06 -17.17 -4.74
N LEU A 104 2.20 -16.19 -4.45
CA LEU A 104 1.49 -15.37 -5.42
C LEU A 104 2.16 -14.02 -5.63
N LYS A 105 2.20 -13.58 -6.90
CA LYS A 105 2.66 -12.23 -7.27
C LYS A 105 1.51 -11.22 -7.35
N ARG A 106 0.31 -11.68 -7.70
CA ARG A 106 -0.90 -10.87 -7.85
C ARG A 106 -2.05 -11.51 -7.08
N SER A 107 -3.00 -10.71 -6.61
CA SER A 107 -4.28 -11.21 -6.11
C SER A 107 -5.17 -11.68 -7.25
N ALA A 108 -6.16 -12.52 -6.95
CA ALA A 108 -7.21 -12.88 -7.90
C ALA A 108 -7.93 -11.62 -8.41
N LEU A 109 -8.32 -11.60 -9.68
CA LEU A 109 -9.13 -10.50 -10.23
C LEU A 109 -10.57 -10.61 -9.76
N LYS A 110 -11.06 -11.85 -9.66
CA LYS A 110 -12.41 -12.16 -9.19
C LYS A 110 -12.33 -13.16 -8.02
N PRO A 111 -12.26 -12.66 -6.77
CA PRO A 111 -12.27 -13.52 -5.59
C PRO A 111 -13.51 -14.42 -5.58
N GLY A 112 -13.31 -15.74 -5.46
CA GLY A 112 -14.39 -16.74 -5.39
C GLY A 112 -14.70 -17.46 -6.70
N GLU A 113 -14.47 -16.83 -7.85
CA GLU A 113 -14.54 -17.50 -9.17
C GLU A 113 -13.18 -18.08 -9.57
N GLU A 114 -12.12 -17.33 -9.28
CA GLU A 114 -10.77 -17.70 -9.66
C GLU A 114 -10.01 -18.25 -8.47
N PRO A 115 -9.36 -19.42 -8.61
CA PRO A 115 -8.46 -19.92 -7.60
C PRO A 115 -7.26 -18.95 -7.51
N GLY A 116 -7.10 -18.28 -6.37
CA GLY A 116 -5.98 -17.38 -6.14
C GLY A 116 -4.76 -18.12 -5.61
N GLY A 117 -4.95 -19.04 -4.68
CA GLY A 117 -3.87 -19.83 -4.05
C GLY A 117 -4.40 -20.70 -2.91
N ARG A 118 -3.54 -21.50 -2.29
CA ARG A 118 -3.89 -22.32 -1.12
C ARG A 118 -2.87 -22.13 -0.01
N ILE A 119 -3.34 -21.94 1.21
CA ILE A 119 -2.48 -21.83 2.41
C ILE A 119 -3.00 -22.73 3.53
N SER A 120 -2.10 -23.15 4.40
CA SER A 120 -2.45 -23.96 5.57
C SER A 120 -2.86 -23.07 6.75
N VAL A 121 -3.65 -23.64 7.66
CA VAL A 121 -3.96 -22.98 8.95
C VAL A 121 -2.68 -22.68 9.75
N ARG A 122 -1.62 -23.48 9.58
CA ARG A 122 -0.31 -23.25 10.20
C ARG A 122 0.33 -21.95 9.70
N HIS A 123 0.26 -21.67 8.40
CA HIS A 123 0.77 -20.41 7.84
C HIS A 123 0.02 -19.21 8.41
N ILE A 124 -1.31 -19.30 8.55
CA ILE A 124 -2.12 -18.25 9.18
C ILE A 124 -1.65 -18.00 10.62
N TYR A 125 -1.43 -19.06 11.40
CA TYR A 125 -0.98 -18.96 12.77
C TYR A 125 0.40 -18.30 12.90
N GLU A 126 1.34 -18.66 12.02
CA GLU A 126 2.68 -18.05 11.98
C GLU A 126 2.61 -16.55 11.62
N ILE A 127 1.76 -16.18 10.66
CA ILE A 127 1.51 -14.77 10.31
C ILE A 127 0.86 -14.02 11.49
N ALA A 128 -0.11 -14.62 12.18
CA ALA A 128 -0.76 -14.01 13.33
C ALA A 128 0.22 -13.73 14.47
N ARG A 129 1.18 -14.63 14.71
CA ARG A 129 2.24 -14.45 15.72
C ARG A 129 3.19 -13.31 15.41
N ILE A 130 3.37 -12.96 14.14
CA ILE A 130 4.15 -11.79 13.73
C ILE A 130 3.31 -10.53 13.99
N LYS A 131 2.08 -10.49 13.48
CA LYS A 131 1.22 -9.29 13.55
C LYS A 131 0.75 -8.92 14.95
N ILE A 132 0.68 -9.85 15.90
CA ILE A 132 0.29 -9.55 17.28
C ILE A 132 1.25 -8.59 18.00
N GLN A 133 2.47 -8.41 17.48
CA GLN A 133 3.44 -7.45 18.00
C GLN A 133 3.07 -6.00 17.68
N ASP A 134 2.22 -5.79 16.67
CA ASP A 134 1.79 -4.47 16.25
C ASP A 134 0.81 -3.87 17.29
N GLU A 135 0.95 -2.58 17.59
CA GLU A 135 0.06 -1.81 18.47
C GLU A 135 -1.45 -2.08 18.27
N PRO A 136 -2.01 -2.08 17.04
CA PRO A 136 -3.46 -2.30 16.83
C PRO A 136 -3.94 -3.69 17.26
N TYR A 137 -3.05 -4.67 17.39
CA TYR A 137 -3.40 -6.05 17.78
C TYR A 137 -3.05 -6.36 19.24
N GLN A 138 -2.49 -5.39 19.98
CA GLN A 138 -2.16 -5.57 21.39
C GLN A 138 -3.42 -5.81 22.23
N GLY A 139 -3.39 -6.85 23.06
CA GLY A 139 -4.50 -7.20 23.96
C GLY A 139 -5.64 -8.00 23.31
N LEU A 140 -5.59 -8.27 22.00
CA LEU A 140 -6.54 -9.16 21.34
C LEU A 140 -6.12 -10.64 21.47
N PRO A 141 -7.07 -11.57 21.63
CA PRO A 141 -6.75 -12.99 21.60
C PRO A 141 -6.31 -13.39 20.19
N LEU A 142 -5.33 -14.30 20.13
CA LEU A 142 -4.74 -14.76 18.87
C LEU A 142 -5.78 -15.37 17.92
N GLU A 143 -6.86 -15.94 18.45
CA GLU A 143 -7.96 -16.49 17.66
C GLU A 143 -8.67 -15.42 16.81
N THR A 144 -8.90 -14.22 17.37
CA THR A 144 -9.51 -13.11 16.63
C THR A 144 -8.64 -12.68 15.46
N ILE A 145 -7.33 -12.56 15.69
CA ILE A 145 -6.36 -12.21 14.65
C ILE A 145 -6.35 -13.28 13.55
N CYS A 146 -6.37 -14.57 13.92
CA CYS A 146 -6.47 -15.65 12.95
C CYS A 146 -7.76 -15.58 12.10
N ARG A 147 -8.90 -15.25 12.71
CA ARG A 147 -10.18 -15.09 11.97
C ARG A 147 -10.11 -13.94 10.97
N ASP A 148 -9.54 -12.81 11.38
CA ASP A 148 -9.35 -11.65 10.49
C ASP A 148 -8.42 -11.98 9.31
N LEU A 149 -7.35 -12.73 9.57
CA LEU A 149 -6.43 -13.20 8.54
C LEU A 149 -7.09 -14.19 7.57
N VAL A 150 -7.95 -15.08 8.05
CA VAL A 150 -8.72 -16.01 7.21
C VAL A 150 -9.68 -15.22 6.31
N TYR A 151 -10.40 -14.24 6.88
CA TYR A 151 -11.26 -13.36 6.09
C TYR A 151 -10.45 -12.62 5.01
N ARG A 152 -9.28 -12.08 5.38
CA ARG A 152 -8.42 -11.38 4.41
C ARG A 152 -7.90 -12.31 3.30
N ALA A 153 -7.58 -13.56 3.64
CA ALA A 153 -7.19 -14.57 2.65
C ALA A 153 -8.31 -14.82 1.62
N GLN A 154 -9.57 -14.92 2.08
CA GLN A 154 -10.72 -15.09 1.18
C GLN A 154 -10.91 -13.91 0.23
N VAL A 155 -10.76 -12.68 0.72
CA VAL A 155 -10.82 -11.46 -0.12
C VAL A 155 -9.74 -11.46 -1.21
N LEU A 156 -8.59 -12.10 -0.96
CA LEU A 156 -7.51 -12.24 -1.94
C LEU A 156 -7.68 -13.44 -2.89
N GLY A 157 -8.74 -14.24 -2.72
CA GLY A 157 -8.97 -15.48 -3.46
C GLY A 157 -8.10 -16.66 -2.97
N ILE A 158 -7.53 -16.57 -1.78
CA ILE A 158 -6.69 -17.62 -1.20
C ILE A 158 -7.57 -18.54 -0.35
N GLU A 159 -7.55 -19.83 -0.67
CA GLU A 159 -8.27 -20.87 0.07
C GLU A 159 -7.43 -21.37 1.26
N VAL A 160 -8.04 -21.40 2.46
CA VAL A 160 -7.39 -21.86 3.68
C VAL A 160 -7.76 -23.33 3.93
N VAL A 161 -6.77 -24.23 3.90
CA VAL A 161 -6.96 -25.68 4.04
C VAL A 161 -6.30 -26.16 5.34
N LYS A 162 -6.86 -27.20 5.98
CA LYS A 162 -6.30 -27.77 7.22
C LYS A 162 -4.97 -28.49 7.00
N THR A 163 -4.86 -29.27 5.93
CA THR A 163 -3.67 -30.05 5.59
C THR A 163 -3.41 -29.94 4.09
N ILE A 164 -2.17 -29.68 3.71
CA ILE A 164 -1.77 -29.59 2.31
C ILE A 164 -1.02 -30.87 1.94
N ASN A 165 -1.50 -31.58 0.92
CA ASN A 165 -0.76 -32.67 0.29
C ASN A 165 0.21 -32.08 -0.75
N VAL A 166 1.49 -32.48 -0.70
CA VAL A 166 2.58 -31.87 -1.49
C VAL A 166 2.36 -32.07 -2.99
N ASP A 167 1.88 -33.24 -3.41
CA ASP A 167 1.74 -33.57 -4.84
C ASP A 167 0.54 -32.87 -5.47
N GLU A 168 -0.56 -32.75 -4.73
CA GLU A 168 -1.75 -31.99 -5.15
C GLU A 168 -1.44 -30.49 -5.22
N HIS A 169 -0.69 -29.98 -4.25
CA HIS A 169 -0.28 -28.58 -4.23
C HIS A 169 0.59 -28.22 -5.43
N LYS A 170 1.51 -29.10 -5.85
CA LYS A 170 2.35 -28.86 -7.03
C LYS A 170 1.52 -28.75 -8.32
N LYS A 171 0.57 -29.67 -8.52
CA LYS A 171 -0.33 -29.62 -9.68
C LYS A 171 -1.16 -28.34 -9.69
N TYR A 172 -1.74 -28.01 -8.55
CA TYR A 172 -2.53 -26.79 -8.38
C TYR A 172 -1.72 -25.52 -8.68
N MET A 173 -0.47 -25.44 -8.21
CA MET A 173 0.39 -24.30 -8.50
C MET A 173 0.74 -24.18 -9.98
N GLU A 174 0.83 -25.29 -10.71
CA GLU A 174 1.09 -25.28 -12.16
C GLU A 174 -0.15 -24.83 -12.94
N ASP A 175 -1.33 -25.33 -12.58
CA ASP A 175 -2.60 -24.89 -13.17
C ASP A 175 -2.82 -23.38 -12.93
N LEU A 176 -2.49 -22.89 -11.72
CA LEU A 176 -2.53 -21.48 -11.39
C LEU A 176 -1.57 -20.63 -12.23
N ARG A 177 -0.36 -21.13 -12.51
CA ARG A 177 0.60 -20.41 -13.35
C ARG A 177 0.06 -20.21 -14.76
N ILE A 178 -0.54 -21.26 -15.34
CA ILE A 178 -1.14 -21.21 -16.67
C ILE A 178 -2.31 -20.21 -16.69
N LEU A 179 -3.17 -20.22 -15.68
CA LEU A 179 -4.28 -19.26 -15.55
C LEU A 179 -3.79 -17.83 -15.44
N HIS A 180 -2.83 -17.56 -14.55
CA HIS A 180 -2.29 -16.22 -14.37
C HIS A 180 -1.59 -15.70 -15.63
N GLU A 181 -0.90 -16.56 -16.38
CA GLU A 181 -0.27 -16.17 -17.64
C GLU A 181 -1.32 -15.77 -18.70
N ARG A 182 -2.43 -16.53 -18.80
CA ARG A 182 -3.54 -16.18 -19.70
C ARG A 182 -4.15 -14.83 -19.33
N GLN A 183 -4.45 -14.61 -18.05
CA GLN A 183 -5.00 -13.34 -17.57
C GLN A 183 -4.04 -12.16 -17.79
N ALA A 184 -2.73 -12.38 -17.63
CA ALA A 184 -1.74 -11.33 -17.88
C ALA A 184 -1.78 -10.87 -19.34
N LYS A 185 -1.86 -11.81 -20.29
CA LYS A 185 -2.01 -11.51 -21.72
C LYS A 185 -3.30 -10.75 -22.02
N GLU A 186 -4.42 -11.20 -21.46
CA GLU A 186 -5.72 -10.52 -21.63
C GLU A 186 -5.70 -9.09 -21.11
N ILE A 187 -5.08 -8.85 -19.95
CA ILE A 187 -4.97 -7.51 -19.36
C ILE A 187 -4.03 -6.63 -20.17
N GLU A 188 -2.93 -7.17 -20.69
CA GLU A 188 -2.02 -6.44 -21.57
C GLU A 188 -2.72 -6.04 -22.88
N GLU A 189 -3.47 -6.95 -23.49
CA GLU A 189 -4.28 -6.67 -24.69
C GLU A 189 -5.35 -5.61 -24.41
N GLU A 190 -6.06 -5.70 -23.28
CA GLU A 190 -7.02 -4.67 -22.87
C GLU A 190 -6.36 -3.31 -22.63
N GLN A 191 -5.18 -3.28 -22.00
CA GLN A 191 -4.43 -2.06 -21.75
C GLN A 191 -3.98 -1.44 -23.08
N GLN A 192 -3.44 -2.25 -24.00
CA GLN A 192 -3.05 -1.82 -25.34
C GLN A 192 -4.25 -1.27 -26.12
N ALA A 193 -5.42 -1.93 -26.04
CA ALA A 193 -6.65 -1.47 -26.67
C ALA A 193 -7.15 -0.14 -26.07
N LYS A 194 -7.07 0.05 -24.76
CA LYS A 194 -7.42 1.31 -24.08
C LYS A 194 -6.48 2.46 -24.48
N LEU A 195 -5.18 2.18 -24.59
CA LEU A 195 -4.18 3.15 -25.07
C LEU A 195 -4.47 3.62 -26.50
N LEU A 196 -4.78 2.69 -27.42
CA LEU A 196 -5.14 3.01 -28.80
C LEU A 196 -6.42 3.86 -28.87
N ARG A 197 -7.44 3.55 -28.06
CA ARG A 197 -8.68 4.34 -27.95
C ARG A 197 -8.41 5.74 -27.38
N GLY A 198 -7.59 5.85 -26.35
CA GLY A 198 -7.22 7.15 -25.74
C GLY A 198 -6.49 8.07 -26.71
N ALA A 199 -5.56 7.53 -27.52
CA ALA A 199 -4.85 8.27 -28.55
C ALA A 199 -5.80 8.81 -29.64
N THR A 200 -6.80 8.02 -30.04
CA THR A 200 -7.80 8.48 -31.03
C THR A 200 -8.71 9.59 -30.51
N ALA A 201 -9.07 9.59 -29.22
CA ALA A 201 -9.94 10.62 -28.62
C ALA A 201 -9.25 11.98 -28.49
N THR A 202 -7.93 12.01 -28.24
CA THR A 202 -7.14 13.26 -28.22
C THR A 202 -6.90 13.85 -29.60
N ALA A 203 -6.96 13.05 -30.67
CA ALA A 203 -6.75 13.51 -32.04
C ALA A 203 -8.00 14.21 -32.64
N THR A 204 -9.20 13.83 -32.22
CA THR A 204 -10.47 14.43 -32.69
C THR A 204 -10.90 15.70 -31.93
N GLY A 205 -10.33 15.98 -30.75
CA GLY A 205 -10.64 17.16 -29.93
C GLY A 205 -9.85 18.44 -30.26
N LYS A 206 -8.97 18.42 -31.26
CA LYS A 206 -8.30 19.61 -31.81
C LYS A 206 -8.90 19.97 -33.18
N LYS A 207 -10.09 20.56 -33.19
CA LYS A 207 -10.59 21.41 -34.28
C LYS A 207 -11.38 22.55 -33.69
#